data_AF-J7QZY4-F1
#
_entry.id   AF-J7QZY4-F1
#
_cell.length_a   1.000
_cell.length_b   1.000
_cell.length_c   1.000
_cell.angle_alpha   90.00
_cell.angle_beta   90.00
_cell.angle_gamma   90.00
#
_symmetry.space_group_name_H-M   'P 1'
#
loop_
_entity.id
_entity.type
_entity.pdbx_description
1 polymer ?
#
loop_
_entity_poly.entity_id
_entity_poly.type
_entity_poly.pdbx_seq_one_letter_code
_entity_poly.pdbx_strand_id
1 'polypeptide(L)'
;MYRFQKPGGSPITRVCQVVVAAFRKWHIELPLDASLLYEVDGRKSAIEGSRKLEHTSELEFLDKAAIISSTDAKSDFSANPWRLCTVTQVEELKILVRMFPVWATTIIFSGVFAQNSVFVEQGMVLDKRVGSFDIPPASLLTFDVISVMIWIPIYDRILIPIARKFTGREKGFSELQRMGIGLVLSIMTMVSAALVELKRLEIARTEGLVHENVAVPMSILWQIPQYCFAGAAEVFTAIGQVEFFYGQAPDAMRSLCAALALVTVTVGSYLSSIILTLVSYLTTQGGDAGWIPDNLNEGHLDRFFWLLAGISFVNLLVYIGCAMRYKYKNV
;
A
#
# COMPACT_ATOMS: atom_id res chain seq x y z
N MET A 1 21.50 0.56 -18.72
CA MET A 1 21.13 0.31 -20.13
C MET A 1 19.62 0.18 -20.21
N TYR A 2 18.92 1.19 -20.74
CA TYR A 2 17.47 1.10 -21.00
C TYR A 2 17.27 0.12 -22.17
N ARG A 3 16.70 -1.06 -21.92
CA ARG A 3 16.29 -1.98 -22.99
C ARG A 3 14.88 -1.63 -23.41
N PHE A 4 14.73 -1.13 -24.64
CA PHE A 4 13.43 -0.93 -25.26
C PHE A 4 12.80 -2.32 -25.51
N GLN A 5 11.88 -2.74 -24.65
CA GLN A 5 11.05 -3.91 -24.89
C GLN A 5 9.82 -3.48 -25.70
N LYS A 6 9.60 -4.11 -26.85
CA LYS A 6 8.34 -3.94 -27.57
C LYS A 6 7.21 -4.52 -26.69
N PRO A 7 6.11 -3.79 -26.47
CA PRO A 7 5.01 -4.29 -25.66
C PRO A 7 4.34 -5.47 -26.38
N GLY A 8 4.36 -6.66 -25.76
CA GLY A 8 3.72 -7.88 -26.25
C GLY A 8 2.19 -7.87 -26.12
N GLY A 9 1.53 -6.75 -26.40
CA GLY A 9 0.10 -6.50 -26.21
C GLY A 9 -0.25 -5.87 -24.85
N SER A 10 -1.54 -5.60 -24.62
CA SER A 10 -2.04 -5.03 -23.37
C SER A 10 -1.99 -6.07 -22.23
N PRO A 11 -1.29 -5.78 -21.11
CA PRO A 11 -1.24 -6.69 -19.96
C PRO A 11 -2.62 -7.00 -19.37
N ILE A 12 -3.52 -6.00 -19.35
CA ILE A 12 -4.87 -6.15 -18.82
C ILE A 12 -5.69 -7.12 -19.69
N THR A 13 -5.56 -7.00 -21.02
CA THR A 13 -6.26 -7.91 -21.94
C THR A 13 -5.81 -9.35 -21.74
N ARG A 14 -4.51 -9.60 -21.49
CA ARG A 14 -3.98 -10.94 -21.21
C ARG A 14 -4.50 -11.51 -19.89
N VAL A 15 -4.61 -10.68 -18.85
CA VAL A 15 -5.27 -11.07 -17.60
C VAL A 15 -6.73 -11.47 -17.85
N CYS A 16 -7.49 -10.67 -18.58
CA CYS A 16 -8.87 -10.99 -18.92
C CYS A 16 -8.99 -12.27 -19.76
N GLN A 17 -8.07 -12.51 -20.69
CA GLN A 17 -8.02 -13.72 -21.51
C GLN A 17 -7.88 -14.97 -20.66
N VAL A 18 -6.94 -14.98 -19.70
CA VAL A 18 -6.75 -16.12 -18.79
C VAL A 18 -8.00 -16.38 -17.96
N VAL A 19 -8.59 -15.33 -17.38
CA VAL A 19 -9.83 -15.45 -16.59
C VAL A 19 -10.95 -16.05 -17.44
N VAL A 20 -11.20 -15.50 -18.62
CA VAL A 20 -12.26 -15.98 -19.54
C VAL A 20 -12.00 -17.42 -19.99
N ALA A 21 -10.76 -17.77 -20.35
CA ALA A 21 -10.39 -19.11 -20.76
C ALA A 21 -10.55 -20.14 -19.62
N ALA A 22 -10.14 -19.79 -18.41
CA ALA A 22 -10.30 -20.63 -17.21
C ALA A 22 -11.79 -20.88 -16.90
N PHE A 23 -12.63 -19.85 -16.95
CA PHE A 23 -14.08 -20.00 -16.75
C PHE A 23 -14.75 -20.84 -17.85
N ARG A 24 -14.36 -20.68 -19.11
CA ARG A 24 -14.88 -21.51 -20.21
C ARG A 24 -14.52 -22.99 -20.05
N LYS A 25 -13.38 -23.27 -19.42
CA LYS A 25 -12.88 -24.63 -19.17
C LYS A 25 -13.15 -25.11 -17.74
N TRP A 26 -14.06 -24.44 -17.00
CA TRP A 26 -14.31 -24.71 -15.59
C TRP A 26 -14.69 -26.18 -15.30
N HIS A 27 -15.41 -26.83 -16.21
CA HIS A 27 -15.84 -28.22 -16.07
C HIS A 27 -14.79 -29.27 -16.46
N ILE A 28 -13.63 -28.86 -16.99
CA ILE A 28 -12.57 -29.78 -17.40
C ILE A 28 -11.69 -30.11 -16.17
N GLU A 29 -11.34 -31.39 -16.04
CA GLU A 29 -10.42 -31.87 -15.00
C GLU A 29 -8.98 -31.47 -15.33
N LEU A 30 -8.20 -31.07 -14.31
CA LEU A 30 -6.79 -30.79 -14.52
C LEU A 30 -6.03 -32.07 -14.81
N PRO A 31 -5.10 -32.07 -15.77
CA PRO A 31 -4.15 -33.17 -15.92
C PRO A 31 -3.25 -33.26 -14.67
N LEU A 32 -2.96 -34.50 -14.24
CA LEU A 32 -2.04 -34.77 -13.12
C LEU A 32 -0.59 -34.37 -13.43
N ASP A 33 -0.25 -34.29 -14.72
CA ASP A 33 1.08 -33.90 -15.19
C ASP A 33 1.05 -32.48 -15.77
N ALA A 34 1.80 -31.57 -15.14
CA ALA A 34 1.95 -30.18 -15.58
C ALA A 34 2.61 -30.06 -16.97
N SER A 35 3.31 -31.11 -17.44
CA SER A 35 3.90 -31.16 -18.78
C SER A 35 2.86 -31.15 -19.91
N LEU A 36 1.60 -31.48 -19.59
CA LEU A 36 0.48 -31.51 -20.56
C LEU A 36 -0.18 -30.13 -20.75
N LEU A 37 0.23 -29.12 -19.99
CA LEU A 37 -0.26 -27.75 -20.15
C LEU A 37 0.39 -27.06 -21.35
N TYR A 38 -0.39 -26.22 -22.04
CA TYR A 38 0.06 -25.53 -23.24
C TYR A 38 1.12 -24.46 -22.92
N GLU A 39 2.29 -24.61 -23.52
CA GLU A 39 3.36 -23.61 -23.51
C GLU A 39 4.05 -23.63 -24.89
N VAL A 40 4.60 -22.48 -25.33
CA VAL A 40 5.26 -22.39 -26.65
C VAL A 40 6.61 -23.10 -26.61
N ASP A 41 6.97 -23.86 -27.63
CA ASP A 41 8.26 -24.57 -27.67
C ASP A 41 9.48 -23.62 -27.65
N GLY A 42 10.56 -24.06 -26.98
CA GLY A 42 11.83 -23.34 -26.89
C GLY A 42 12.02 -22.49 -25.63
N ARG A 43 13.05 -21.63 -25.61
CA ARG A 43 13.44 -20.80 -24.44
C ARG A 43 12.73 -19.44 -24.35
N LYS A 44 12.01 -19.04 -25.40
CA LYS A 44 11.29 -17.76 -25.45
C LYS A 44 9.83 -18.01 -25.03
N SER A 45 9.26 -17.10 -24.26
CA SER A 45 7.82 -17.15 -23.99
C SER A 45 7.03 -16.67 -25.21
N ALA A 46 5.72 -16.96 -25.25
CA ALA A 46 4.80 -16.38 -26.23
C ALA A 46 4.73 -14.84 -26.16
N ILE A 47 5.29 -14.25 -25.11
CA ILE A 47 5.25 -12.83 -24.81
C ILE A 47 6.62 -12.24 -25.15
N GLU A 48 6.67 -11.37 -26.16
CA GLU A 48 7.92 -10.72 -26.55
C GLU A 48 8.57 -10.01 -25.36
N GLY A 49 9.79 -10.43 -25.02
CA GLY A 49 10.57 -9.86 -23.90
C GLY A 49 10.29 -10.44 -22.52
N SER A 50 9.30 -11.33 -22.33
CA SER A 50 9.07 -12.02 -21.05
C SER A 50 9.83 -13.34 -20.97
N ARG A 51 10.38 -13.67 -19.79
CA ARG A 51 10.90 -15.00 -19.51
C ARG A 51 9.74 -15.98 -19.28
N LYS A 52 9.98 -17.26 -19.54
CA LYS A 52 9.03 -18.30 -19.11
C LYS A 52 8.99 -18.35 -17.60
N LEU A 53 7.79 -18.55 -17.07
CA LEU A 53 7.55 -18.75 -15.64
C LEU A 53 7.32 -20.24 -15.40
N GLU A 54 7.86 -20.77 -14.32
CA GLU A 54 7.63 -22.15 -13.91
C GLU A 54 6.20 -22.31 -13.38
N HIS A 55 5.58 -23.45 -13.68
CA HIS A 55 4.26 -23.78 -13.18
C HIS A 55 4.26 -23.89 -11.65
N THR A 56 3.24 -23.33 -11.01
CA THR A 56 3.01 -23.45 -9.57
C THR A 56 1.68 -24.14 -9.28
N SER A 57 1.65 -25.01 -8.27
CA SER A 57 0.43 -25.72 -7.84
C SER A 57 -0.57 -24.84 -7.06
N GLU A 58 -0.36 -23.53 -7.01
CA GLU A 58 -1.29 -22.60 -6.39
C GLU A 58 -2.30 -22.11 -7.42
N LEU A 59 -3.55 -21.90 -6.99
CA LEU A 59 -4.63 -21.39 -7.85
C LEU A 59 -4.83 -22.28 -9.10
N GLU A 60 -4.80 -23.61 -8.95
CA GLU A 60 -4.89 -24.60 -10.02
C GLU A 60 -6.10 -24.41 -10.95
N PHE A 61 -7.18 -23.80 -10.46
CA PHE A 61 -8.32 -23.40 -11.30
C PHE A 61 -7.89 -22.56 -12.52
N LEU A 62 -6.90 -21.67 -12.36
CA LEU A 62 -6.42 -20.82 -13.45
C LEU A 62 -5.64 -21.62 -14.51
N ASP A 63 -5.04 -22.75 -14.12
CA ASP A 63 -4.30 -23.62 -15.06
C ASP A 63 -5.22 -24.26 -16.09
N LYS A 64 -6.54 -24.30 -15.82
CA LYS A 64 -7.53 -24.74 -16.81
C LYS A 64 -7.50 -23.91 -18.10
N ALA A 65 -7.05 -22.66 -18.04
CA ALA A 65 -6.87 -21.82 -19.23
C ALA A 65 -5.81 -22.37 -20.20
N ALA A 66 -4.84 -23.14 -19.70
CA ALA A 66 -3.74 -23.72 -20.46
C ALA A 66 -3.99 -25.18 -20.90
N ILE A 67 -5.15 -25.77 -20.60
CA ILE A 67 -5.47 -27.13 -21.04
C ILE A 67 -5.84 -27.13 -22.52
N ILE A 68 -5.22 -28.00 -23.33
CA ILE A 68 -5.59 -28.20 -24.73
C ILE A 68 -6.90 -29.01 -24.81
N SER A 69 -8.00 -28.40 -25.25
CA SER A 69 -9.26 -29.10 -25.46
C SER A 69 -9.31 -29.77 -26.84
N SER A 70 -10.09 -30.84 -27.00
CA SER A 70 -10.35 -31.50 -28.29
C SER A 70 -10.93 -30.56 -29.35
N THR A 71 -11.55 -29.46 -28.94
CA THR A 71 -12.06 -28.43 -29.85
C THR A 71 -10.95 -27.49 -30.33
N ASP A 72 -9.93 -27.28 -29.49
CA ASP A 72 -8.78 -26.42 -29.80
C ASP A 72 -7.80 -27.14 -30.74
N ALA A 73 -7.71 -28.48 -30.64
CA ALA A 73 -6.92 -29.33 -31.53
C ALA A 73 -7.49 -29.46 -32.97
N LYS A 74 -8.77 -29.12 -33.18
CA LYS A 74 -9.46 -29.23 -34.49
C LYS A 74 -9.42 -27.96 -35.32
N SER A 75 -9.16 -26.80 -34.70
CA SER A 75 -8.95 -25.54 -35.39
C SER A 75 -7.46 -25.38 -35.70
N ASP A 76 -7.08 -25.32 -36.98
CA ASP A 76 -5.73 -24.96 -37.42
C ASP A 76 -5.18 -23.84 -36.54
N PHE A 77 -4.05 -24.11 -35.87
CA PHE A 77 -3.19 -23.39 -34.88
C PHE A 77 -3.21 -21.85 -34.77
N SER A 78 -4.29 -21.17 -35.16
CA SER A 78 -4.65 -19.80 -34.82
C SER A 78 -5.39 -19.83 -33.48
N ALA A 79 -4.71 -20.33 -32.45
CA ALA A 79 -5.27 -20.51 -31.12
C ALA A 79 -5.86 -19.18 -30.63
N ASN A 80 -7.19 -19.12 -30.53
CA ASN A 80 -7.89 -17.93 -30.04
C ASN A 80 -7.41 -17.64 -28.62
N PRO A 81 -6.75 -16.48 -28.37
CA PRO A 81 -6.18 -16.18 -27.05
C PRO A 81 -7.21 -16.13 -25.90
N TRP A 82 -8.50 -16.05 -26.23
CA TRP A 82 -9.62 -16.09 -25.28
C TRP A 82 -10.14 -17.51 -24.96
N ARG A 83 -9.49 -18.54 -25.51
CA ARG A 83 -9.82 -19.96 -25.25
C ARG A 83 -8.62 -20.78 -24.78
N LEU A 84 -7.44 -20.48 -25.29
CA LEU A 84 -6.20 -21.17 -24.93
C LEU A 84 -5.12 -20.13 -24.59
N CYS A 85 -4.60 -20.21 -23.37
CA CYS A 85 -3.53 -19.35 -22.86
C CYS A 85 -2.28 -20.18 -22.56
N THR A 86 -1.09 -19.59 -22.57
CA THR A 86 0.12 -20.30 -22.17
C THR A 86 0.27 -20.39 -20.65
N VAL A 87 1.00 -21.39 -20.14
CA VAL A 87 1.36 -21.49 -18.71
C VAL A 87 1.98 -20.18 -18.22
N THR A 88 2.87 -19.57 -19.00
CA THR A 88 3.48 -18.28 -18.65
C THR A 88 2.40 -17.21 -18.42
N GLN A 89 1.39 -17.07 -19.29
CA GLN A 89 0.30 -16.10 -19.10
C GLN A 89 -0.52 -16.37 -17.83
N VAL A 90 -0.77 -17.65 -17.53
CA VAL A 90 -1.48 -18.05 -16.32
C VAL A 90 -0.66 -17.68 -15.08
N GLU A 91 0.64 -17.95 -15.08
CA GLU A 91 1.54 -17.61 -13.98
C GLU A 91 1.69 -16.10 -13.79
N GLU A 92 1.69 -15.30 -14.88
CA GLU A 92 1.65 -13.83 -14.77
C GLU A 92 0.43 -13.37 -13.96
N LEU A 93 -0.75 -13.96 -14.21
CA LEU A 93 -1.97 -13.66 -13.43
C LEU A 93 -1.88 -14.17 -11.99
N LYS A 94 -1.40 -15.40 -11.78
CA LYS A 94 -1.24 -15.95 -10.42
C LYS A 94 -0.33 -15.08 -9.55
N ILE A 95 0.73 -14.51 -10.12
CA ILE A 95 1.62 -13.57 -9.41
C ILE A 95 0.85 -12.31 -9.00
N LEU A 96 0.06 -11.70 -9.89
CA LEU A 96 -0.75 -10.53 -9.53
C LEU A 96 -1.76 -10.83 -8.42
N VAL A 97 -2.43 -11.99 -8.49
CA VAL A 97 -3.37 -12.43 -7.46
C VAL A 97 -2.66 -12.63 -6.12
N ARG A 98 -1.43 -13.18 -6.12
CA ARG A 98 -0.60 -13.32 -4.91
C ARG A 98 -0.18 -11.97 -4.33
N MET A 99 0.09 -10.98 -5.17
CA MET A 99 0.48 -9.63 -4.75
C MET A 99 -0.70 -8.79 -4.24
N PHE A 100 -1.93 -9.09 -4.66
CA PHE A 100 -3.12 -8.30 -4.36
C PHE A 100 -3.41 -8.13 -2.87
N PRO A 101 -3.35 -9.15 -2.00
CA PRO A 101 -3.58 -8.97 -0.56
C PRO A 101 -2.56 -8.02 0.09
N VAL A 102 -1.28 -8.12 -0.29
CA VAL A 102 -0.23 -7.22 0.17
C VAL A 102 -0.50 -5.80 -0.32
N TRP A 103 -0.84 -5.63 -1.60
CA TRP A 103 -1.24 -4.35 -2.18
C TRP A 103 -2.47 -3.73 -1.48
N ALA A 104 -3.48 -4.53 -1.13
CA ALA A 104 -4.69 -4.02 -0.47
C ALA A 104 -4.37 -3.39 0.90
N THR A 105 -3.43 -3.98 1.66
CA THR A 105 -3.02 -3.42 2.97
C THR A 105 -2.28 -2.09 2.85
N THR A 106 -1.63 -1.79 1.72
CA THR A 106 -0.98 -0.49 1.51
C THR A 106 -1.97 0.62 1.20
N ILE A 107 -3.20 0.29 0.79
CA ILE A 107 -4.28 1.26 0.60
C ILE A 107 -4.65 1.90 1.95
N ILE A 108 -4.76 1.08 3.00
CA ILE A 108 -5.08 1.57 4.35
C ILE A 108 -3.98 2.53 4.84
N PHE A 109 -2.71 2.16 4.66
CA PHE A 109 -1.59 3.04 4.95
C PHE A 109 -1.70 4.38 4.21
N SER A 110 -1.97 4.33 2.90
CA SER A 110 -2.12 5.55 2.11
C SER A 110 -3.31 6.39 2.55
N GLY A 111 -4.42 5.78 2.97
CA GLY A 111 -5.58 6.51 3.48
C GLY A 111 -5.31 7.18 4.82
N VAL A 112 -4.56 6.52 5.71
CA VAL A 112 -4.12 7.10 6.98
C VAL A 112 -3.12 8.23 6.74
N PHE A 113 -2.19 8.07 5.81
CA PHE A 113 -1.22 9.10 5.42
C PHE A 113 -1.88 10.31 4.74
N ALA A 114 -3.00 10.11 4.02
CA ALA A 114 -3.77 11.17 3.40
C ALA A 114 -4.48 12.11 4.40
N GLN A 115 -4.41 11.85 5.71
CA GLN A 115 -5.01 12.67 6.77
C GLN A 115 -4.17 13.90 7.14
N ASN A 116 -3.21 14.31 6.30
CA ASN A 116 -2.38 15.50 6.52
C ASN A 116 -3.21 16.78 6.74
N SER A 117 -4.38 16.90 6.12
CA SER A 117 -5.30 18.02 6.38
C SER A 117 -5.72 18.10 7.84
N VAL A 118 -6.00 16.97 8.48
CA VAL A 118 -6.42 16.89 9.87
C VAL A 118 -5.29 17.28 10.82
N PHE A 119 -4.03 17.02 10.46
CA PHE A 119 -2.88 17.49 11.24
C PHE A 119 -2.72 19.01 11.15
N VAL A 120 -3.05 19.60 9.99
CA VAL A 120 -3.07 21.06 9.82
C VAL A 120 -4.17 21.68 10.67
N GLU A 121 -5.38 21.11 10.67
CA GLU A 121 -6.50 21.54 11.52
C GLU A 121 -6.13 21.49 13.02
N GLN A 122 -5.50 20.40 13.46
CA GLN A 122 -4.93 20.31 14.82
C GLN A 122 -3.93 21.44 15.10
N GLY A 123 -3.06 21.77 14.14
CA GLY A 123 -2.09 22.85 14.28
C GLY A 123 -2.69 24.25 14.29
N MET A 124 -3.88 24.43 13.71
CA MET A 124 -4.57 25.73 13.67
C MET A 124 -5.06 26.19 15.04
N VAL A 125 -5.35 25.25 15.94
CA VAL A 125 -5.82 25.49 17.32
C VAL A 125 -4.72 25.43 18.38
N LEU A 126 -3.45 25.39 17.95
CA LEU A 126 -2.27 25.49 18.80
C LEU A 126 -1.65 26.90 18.73
N ASP A 127 -0.80 27.22 19.69
CA ASP A 127 -0.02 28.45 19.66
C ASP A 127 1.05 28.37 18.57
N LYS A 128 0.89 29.22 17.56
CA LYS A 128 1.73 29.31 16.35
C LYS A 128 3.01 30.11 16.58
N ARG A 129 3.14 30.81 17.71
CA ARG A 129 4.29 31.68 18.00
C ARG A 129 5.51 30.87 18.41
N VAL A 130 6.61 31.11 17.71
CA VAL A 130 7.94 30.64 18.07
C VAL A 130 8.87 31.85 18.14
N GLY A 131 9.09 32.33 19.36
CA GLY A 131 9.79 33.60 19.59
C GLY A 131 9.00 34.77 19.02
N SER A 132 9.55 35.45 18.00
CA SER A 132 8.91 36.58 17.33
C SER A 132 8.20 36.22 16.02
N PHE A 133 8.19 34.95 15.62
CA PHE A 133 7.67 34.50 14.33
C PHE A 133 6.43 33.60 14.51
N ASP A 134 5.40 33.83 13.71
CA ASP A 134 4.21 32.99 13.63
C ASP A 134 4.40 31.92 12.55
N ILE A 135 4.45 30.66 12.95
CA ILE A 135 4.60 29.52 12.04
C ILE A 135 3.21 29.15 11.47
N PRO A 136 3.02 29.17 10.13
CA PRO A 136 1.77 28.69 9.53
C PRO A 136 1.62 27.18 9.75
N PRO A 137 0.46 26.66 10.21
CA PRO A 137 0.29 25.22 10.46
C PRO A 137 0.58 24.33 9.25
N ALA A 138 0.22 24.78 8.04
CA ALA A 138 0.53 24.04 6.81
C ALA A 138 2.05 23.88 6.56
N SER A 139 2.89 24.77 7.10
CA SER A 139 4.35 24.68 6.95
C SER A 139 4.98 23.53 7.75
N LEU A 140 4.23 22.91 8.68
CA LEU A 140 4.71 21.76 9.44
C LEU A 140 5.01 20.54 8.55
N LEU A 141 4.39 20.43 7.38
CA LEU A 141 4.75 19.45 6.35
C LEU A 141 6.23 19.54 5.94
N THR A 142 6.90 20.66 6.18
CA THR A 142 8.35 20.78 5.98
C THR A 142 9.13 19.84 6.90
N PHE A 143 8.65 19.59 8.12
CA PHE A 143 9.30 18.65 9.04
C PHE A 143 9.20 17.20 8.57
N ASP A 144 8.12 16.84 7.87
CA ASP A 144 7.99 15.54 7.20
C ASP A 144 9.05 15.38 6.11
N VAL A 145 9.19 16.37 5.22
CA VAL A 145 10.23 16.39 4.17
C VAL A 145 11.64 16.34 4.77
N ILE A 146 11.91 17.12 5.83
CA ILE A 146 13.21 17.07 6.55
C ILE A 146 13.44 15.67 7.13
N SER A 147 12.40 15.05 7.72
CA SER A 147 12.48 13.69 8.26
C SER A 147 12.85 12.70 7.15
N VAL A 148 12.19 12.75 5.99
CA VAL A 148 12.53 11.93 4.81
C VAL A 148 13.99 12.14 4.39
N MET A 149 14.45 13.39 4.30
CA MET A 149 15.85 13.72 3.95
C MET A 149 16.86 13.17 4.96
N ILE A 150 16.49 13.04 6.23
CA ILE A 150 17.33 12.44 7.28
C ILE A 150 17.27 10.91 7.22
N TRP A 151 16.08 10.33 7.01
CA TRP A 151 15.90 8.88 7.03
C TRP A 151 16.48 8.17 5.81
N ILE A 152 16.47 8.79 4.62
CA ILE A 152 17.08 8.21 3.42
C ILE A 152 18.58 7.87 3.63
N PRO A 153 19.47 8.80 4.03
CA PRO A 153 20.88 8.47 4.23
C PRO A 153 21.10 7.53 5.41
N ILE A 154 20.30 7.64 6.49
CA ILE A 154 20.35 6.69 7.61
C ILE A 154 20.03 5.28 7.11
N TYR A 155 19.00 5.16 6.27
CA TYR A 155 18.59 3.89 5.71
C TYR A 155 19.70 3.30 4.82
N ASP A 156 20.21 4.06 3.86
CA ASP A 156 21.20 3.57 2.90
C ASP A 156 22.58 3.32 3.51
N ARG A 157 23.04 4.18 4.43
CA ARG A 157 24.41 4.15 4.97
C ARG A 157 24.54 3.42 6.29
N ILE A 158 23.48 3.33 7.08
CA ILE A 158 23.53 2.75 8.43
C ILE A 158 22.71 1.46 8.46
N LEU A 159 21.42 1.53 8.11
CA LEU A 159 20.52 0.39 8.28
C LEU A 159 20.82 -0.75 7.29
N ILE A 160 21.07 -0.46 6.02
CA ILE A 160 21.40 -1.51 5.03
C ILE A 160 22.69 -2.26 5.40
N PRO A 161 23.83 -1.62 5.71
CA PRO A 161 25.04 -2.34 6.07
C PRO A 161 24.91 -3.15 7.35
N ILE A 162 24.23 -2.61 8.36
CA ILE A 162 23.95 -3.32 9.62
C ILE A 162 23.07 -4.54 9.33
N ALA A 163 21.97 -4.36 8.62
CA ALA A 163 21.07 -5.45 8.26
C ALA A 163 21.81 -6.51 7.43
N ARG A 164 22.66 -6.12 6.47
CA ARG A 164 23.47 -7.06 5.69
C ARG A 164 24.41 -7.89 6.57
N LYS A 165 24.99 -7.30 7.61
CA LYS A 165 25.86 -8.01 8.57
C LYS A 165 25.09 -9.06 9.38
N PHE A 166 23.83 -8.77 9.74
CA PHE A 166 23.00 -9.69 10.54
C PHE A 166 22.22 -10.71 9.70
N THR A 167 21.68 -10.32 8.55
CA THR A 167 20.82 -11.17 7.73
C THR A 167 21.59 -11.95 6.66
N GLY A 168 22.81 -11.55 6.34
CA GLY A 168 23.60 -12.14 5.25
C GLY A 168 23.04 -11.87 3.84
N ARG A 169 21.95 -11.09 3.70
CA ARG A 169 21.32 -10.76 2.41
C ARG A 169 21.91 -9.47 1.85
N GLU A 170 22.15 -9.41 0.54
CA GLU A 170 22.73 -8.21 -0.12
C GLU A 170 21.93 -6.93 0.16
N LYS A 171 20.60 -7.04 0.19
CA LYS A 171 19.67 -5.93 0.47
C LYS A 171 19.45 -5.64 1.98
N GLY A 172 20.03 -6.43 2.88
CA GLY A 172 19.80 -6.31 4.32
C GLY A 172 18.40 -6.77 4.76
N PHE A 173 17.39 -5.92 4.59
CA PHE A 173 15.98 -6.23 4.87
C PHE A 173 15.25 -6.78 3.63
N SER A 174 14.30 -7.71 3.83
CA SER A 174 13.36 -8.08 2.77
C SER A 174 12.39 -6.93 2.46
N GLU A 175 11.84 -6.91 1.25
CA GLU A 175 10.88 -5.89 0.82
C GLU A 175 9.66 -5.85 1.74
N LEU A 176 9.13 -7.02 2.12
CA LEU A 176 7.99 -7.14 3.05
C LEU A 176 8.34 -6.70 4.48
N GLN A 177 9.57 -6.91 4.95
CA GLN A 177 9.97 -6.40 6.28
C GLN A 177 10.02 -4.87 6.31
N ARG A 178 10.54 -4.25 5.24
CA ARG A 178 10.61 -2.78 5.13
C ARG A 178 9.21 -2.16 5.15
N MET A 179 8.30 -2.70 4.35
CA MET A 179 6.89 -2.28 4.36
C MET A 179 6.25 -2.47 5.74
N GLY A 180 6.53 -3.58 6.43
CA GLY A 180 6.03 -3.83 7.79
C GLY A 180 6.53 -2.82 8.82
N ILE A 181 7.80 -2.42 8.77
CA ILE A 181 8.37 -1.37 9.62
C ILE A 181 7.64 -0.04 9.37
N GLY A 182 7.40 0.30 8.10
CA GLY A 182 6.66 1.50 7.73
C GLY A 182 5.23 1.52 8.28
N LEU A 183 4.52 0.39 8.22
CA LEU A 183 3.19 0.25 8.83
C LEU A 183 3.23 0.46 10.35
N VAL A 184 4.22 -0.09 11.06
CA VAL A 184 4.39 0.16 12.51
C VAL A 184 4.64 1.64 12.80
N LEU A 185 5.51 2.29 12.02
CA LEU A 185 5.78 3.72 12.17
C LEU A 185 4.52 4.57 11.90
N SER A 186 3.66 4.18 10.97
CA SER A 186 2.38 4.85 10.71
C SER A 186 1.43 4.79 11.91
N ILE A 187 1.43 3.69 12.67
CA ILE A 187 0.68 3.58 13.92
C ILE A 187 1.27 4.54 14.94
N MET A 188 2.60 4.60 15.06
CA MET A 188 3.28 5.53 15.97
C MET A 188 2.99 7.00 15.63
N THR A 189 2.86 7.35 14.36
CA THR A 189 2.40 8.68 13.91
C THR A 189 1.03 9.01 14.49
N MET A 190 0.05 8.11 14.32
CA MET A 190 -1.32 8.33 14.80
C MET A 190 -1.41 8.34 16.33
N VAL A 191 -0.65 7.47 17.01
CA VAL A 191 -0.56 7.47 18.48
C VAL A 191 0.05 8.78 18.98
N SER A 192 1.12 9.26 18.34
CA SER A 192 1.72 10.56 18.70
C SER A 192 0.73 11.70 18.53
N ALA A 193 -0.03 11.73 17.42
CA ALA A 193 -1.05 12.75 17.19
C ALA A 193 -2.18 12.70 18.21
N ALA A 194 -2.63 11.50 18.58
CA ALA A 194 -3.63 11.30 19.62
C ALA A 194 -3.14 11.80 20.99
N LEU A 195 -1.87 11.54 21.35
CA LEU A 195 -1.30 11.98 22.62
C LEU A 195 -1.13 13.51 22.70
N VAL A 196 -0.69 14.13 21.60
CA VAL A 196 -0.62 15.60 21.50
C VAL A 196 -2.02 16.20 21.65
N GLU A 197 -3.03 15.60 21.02
CA GLU A 197 -4.40 16.08 21.09
C GLU A 197 -5.03 15.91 22.48
N LEU A 198 -4.78 14.79 23.14
CA LEU A 198 -5.20 14.56 24.52
C LEU A 198 -4.64 15.63 25.45
N LYS A 199 -3.36 16.00 25.28
CA LYS A 199 -2.74 17.06 26.08
C LYS A 199 -3.29 18.43 25.74
N ARG A 200 -3.55 18.73 24.47
CA ARG A 200 -4.19 19.98 24.05
C ARG A 200 -5.58 20.14 24.67
N LEU A 201 -6.42 19.10 24.60
CA LEU A 201 -7.77 19.09 25.18
C LEU A 201 -7.75 19.19 26.71
N GLU A 202 -6.76 18.59 27.38
CA GLU A 202 -6.56 18.74 28.82
C GLU A 202 -6.30 20.21 29.20
N ILE A 203 -5.40 20.89 28.48
CA ILE A 203 -5.09 22.32 28.69
C ILE A 203 -6.31 23.19 28.39
N ALA A 204 -7.02 22.93 27.30
CA ALA A 204 -8.24 23.66 26.96
C ALA A 204 -9.29 23.57 28.09
N ARG A 205 -9.41 22.41 28.75
CA ARG A 205 -10.33 22.22 29.87
C ARG A 205 -9.85 22.95 31.14
N THR A 206 -8.57 22.89 31.46
CA THR A 206 -8.04 23.54 32.67
C THR A 206 -8.09 25.06 32.59
N GLU A 207 -7.89 25.61 31.39
CA GLU A 207 -7.94 27.05 31.12
C GLU A 207 -9.36 27.56 30.81
N GLY A 208 -10.36 26.68 30.79
CA GLY A 208 -11.76 27.05 30.51
C GLY A 208 -12.06 27.45 29.07
N LEU A 209 -11.20 27.11 28.11
CA LEU A 209 -11.26 27.50 26.70
C LEU A 209 -12.13 26.57 25.83
N VAL A 210 -12.82 25.59 26.43
CA VAL A 210 -13.57 24.54 25.72
C VAL A 210 -14.61 25.12 24.76
N HIS A 211 -15.36 26.14 25.20
CA HIS A 211 -16.41 26.78 24.40
C HIS A 211 -15.92 27.97 23.56
N GLU A 212 -14.64 28.31 23.66
CA GLU A 212 -14.05 29.40 22.90
C GLU A 212 -13.34 28.85 21.67
N ASN A 213 -13.58 29.44 20.50
CA ASN A 213 -12.86 29.08 19.28
C ASN A 213 -11.51 29.82 19.21
N VAL A 214 -10.66 29.57 20.21
CA VAL A 214 -9.35 30.20 20.37
C VAL A 214 -8.25 29.16 20.47
N ALA A 215 -7.04 29.55 20.08
CA ALA A 215 -5.87 28.68 20.17
C ALA A 215 -5.53 28.38 21.63
N VAL A 216 -5.26 27.11 21.91
CA VAL A 216 -4.79 26.65 23.22
C VAL A 216 -3.33 27.08 23.39
N PRO A 217 -2.90 27.53 24.59
CA PRO A 217 -1.53 27.96 24.88
C PRO A 217 -0.54 26.78 24.94
N MET A 218 -0.46 26.02 23.86
CA MET A 218 0.43 24.88 23.65
C MET A 218 1.13 25.09 22.32
N SER A 219 2.46 25.06 22.33
CA SER A 219 3.25 25.33 21.12
C SER A 219 2.95 24.32 20.01
N ILE A 220 2.81 24.82 18.79
CA ILE A 220 2.64 24.02 17.58
C ILE A 220 3.78 22.99 17.35
N LEU A 221 4.96 23.23 17.93
CA LEU A 221 6.13 22.35 17.81
C LEU A 221 5.92 20.98 18.48
N TRP A 222 4.91 20.82 19.33
CA TRP A 222 4.54 19.50 19.87
C TRP A 222 4.08 18.51 18.81
N GLN A 223 3.74 18.97 17.59
CA GLN A 223 3.42 18.11 16.45
C GLN A 223 4.67 17.60 15.70
N ILE A 224 5.89 18.02 16.05
CA ILE A 224 7.11 17.52 15.36
C ILE A 224 7.22 15.99 15.40
N PRO A 225 7.00 15.29 16.53
CA PRO A 225 7.15 13.84 16.60
C PRO A 225 6.25 13.07 15.62
N GLN A 226 4.98 13.47 15.46
CA GLN A 226 4.07 12.82 14.48
C GLN A 226 4.56 13.00 13.04
N TYR A 227 5.06 14.18 12.66
CA TYR A 227 5.64 14.41 11.32
C TYR A 227 6.96 13.64 11.14
N CYS A 228 7.80 13.54 12.18
CA CYS A 228 9.02 12.74 12.10
C CYS A 228 8.72 11.25 11.87
N PHE A 229 7.74 10.68 12.60
CA PHE A 229 7.30 9.30 12.39
C PHE A 229 6.65 9.12 11.02
N ALA A 230 5.88 10.10 10.53
CA ALA A 230 5.26 10.06 9.21
C ALA A 230 6.31 9.93 8.10
N GLY A 231 7.33 10.81 8.10
CA GLY A 231 8.39 10.76 7.09
C GLY A 231 9.23 9.49 7.17
N ALA A 232 9.46 8.96 8.38
CA ALA A 232 10.08 7.65 8.56
C ALA A 232 9.23 6.54 7.93
N ALA A 233 7.93 6.53 8.23
CA ALA A 233 6.97 5.56 7.71
C ALA A 233 6.90 5.60 6.18
N GLU A 234 6.95 6.79 5.59
CA GLU A 234 6.99 7.00 4.15
C GLU A 234 8.24 6.37 3.53
N VAL A 235 9.43 6.65 4.06
CA VAL A 235 10.69 6.09 3.52
C VAL A 235 10.66 4.57 3.50
N PHE A 236 10.28 3.94 4.62
CA PHE A 236 10.25 2.47 4.72
C PHE A 236 9.16 1.84 3.84
N THR A 237 7.98 2.44 3.79
CA THR A 237 6.86 1.89 3.02
C THR A 237 7.04 2.12 1.53
N ALA A 238 7.35 3.34 1.08
CA ALA A 238 7.46 3.68 -0.33
C ALA A 238 8.59 2.93 -1.03
N ILE A 239 9.78 2.86 -0.40
CA ILE A 239 10.91 2.09 -0.96
C ILE A 239 10.57 0.60 -1.00
N GLY A 240 10.04 0.06 0.10
CA GLY A 240 9.62 -1.34 0.16
C GLY A 240 8.55 -1.69 -0.88
N GLN A 241 7.59 -0.79 -1.07
CA GLN A 241 6.49 -0.94 -2.01
C GLN A 241 6.99 -0.96 -3.46
N VAL A 242 7.79 0.03 -3.87
CA VAL A 242 8.32 0.09 -5.24
C VAL A 242 9.22 -1.11 -5.54
N GLU A 243 10.10 -1.49 -4.62
CA GLU A 243 10.95 -2.67 -4.80
C GLU A 243 10.15 -3.98 -4.84
N PHE A 244 9.11 -4.12 -4.00
CA PHE A 244 8.23 -5.28 -3.99
C PHE A 244 7.48 -5.39 -5.32
N PHE A 245 6.79 -4.33 -5.75
CA PHE A 245 6.01 -4.34 -6.99
C PHE A 245 6.89 -4.57 -8.20
N TYR A 246 8.04 -3.89 -8.29
CA TYR A 246 8.94 -4.06 -9.43
C TYR A 246 9.66 -5.41 -9.42
N GLY A 247 10.08 -5.87 -8.24
CA GLY A 247 10.80 -7.13 -8.05
C GLY A 247 9.92 -8.35 -8.28
N GLN A 248 8.65 -8.30 -7.85
CA GLN A 248 7.69 -9.41 -8.00
C GLN A 248 6.92 -9.35 -9.33
N ALA A 249 6.81 -8.19 -9.98
CA ALA A 249 6.13 -8.07 -11.26
C ALA A 249 6.66 -9.08 -12.31
N PRO A 250 5.76 -9.67 -13.12
CA PRO A 250 6.15 -10.30 -14.36
C PRO A 250 6.86 -9.31 -15.29
N ASP A 251 7.79 -9.80 -16.09
CA ASP A 251 8.64 -8.95 -16.94
C ASP A 251 7.80 -8.07 -17.90
N ALA A 252 6.74 -8.62 -18.47
CA ALA A 252 5.84 -7.88 -19.37
C ALA A 252 4.81 -6.97 -18.65
N MET A 253 4.78 -6.97 -17.31
CA MET A 253 3.76 -6.26 -16.52
C MET A 253 4.35 -5.25 -15.52
N ARG A 254 5.66 -4.96 -15.60
CA ARG A 254 6.34 -4.04 -14.68
C ARG A 254 5.73 -2.63 -14.68
N SER A 255 5.36 -2.11 -15.86
CA SER A 255 4.71 -0.79 -15.97
C SER A 255 3.33 -0.77 -15.31
N LEU A 256 2.54 -1.84 -15.46
CA LEU A 256 1.25 -1.97 -14.80
C LEU A 256 1.41 -2.04 -13.27
N CYS A 257 2.41 -2.79 -12.78
CA CYS A 257 2.68 -2.88 -11.35
C CYS A 257 3.17 -1.55 -10.75
N ALA A 258 3.91 -0.75 -11.52
CA ALA A 258 4.24 0.62 -11.12
C ALA A 258 2.98 1.51 -11.07
N ALA A 259 2.07 1.38 -12.04
CA ALA A 259 0.79 2.10 -12.02
C ALA A 259 -0.09 1.71 -10.81
N LEU A 260 -0.06 0.44 -10.36
CA LEU A 260 -0.78 0.00 -9.16
C LEU A 260 -0.34 0.76 -7.90
N ALA A 261 0.92 1.18 -7.80
CA ALA A 261 1.39 2.00 -6.68
C ALA A 261 0.74 3.39 -6.67
N LEU A 262 0.53 4.01 -7.84
CA LEU A 262 -0.20 5.28 -7.94
C LEU A 262 -1.69 5.10 -7.64
N VAL A 263 -2.29 4.00 -8.11
CA VAL A 263 -3.69 3.66 -7.79
C VAL A 263 -3.87 3.49 -6.29
N THR A 264 -2.89 2.92 -5.56
CA THR A 264 -2.92 2.84 -4.09
C THR A 264 -3.14 4.23 -3.47
N VAL A 265 -2.42 5.25 -3.96
CA VAL A 265 -2.54 6.62 -3.44
C VAL A 265 -3.95 7.16 -3.69
N THR A 266 -4.47 7.01 -4.90
CA THR A 266 -5.83 7.47 -5.25
C THR A 266 -6.90 6.79 -4.40
N VAL A 267 -6.85 5.46 -4.28
CA VAL A 267 -7.84 4.71 -3.49
C VAL A 267 -7.68 5.02 -1.99
N GLY A 268 -6.45 5.21 -1.51
CA GLY A 268 -6.16 5.66 -0.16
C GLY A 268 -6.81 7.01 0.15
N SER A 269 -6.65 8.01 -0.72
CA SER A 269 -7.28 9.32 -0.55
C SER A 269 -8.81 9.23 -0.53
N TYR A 270 -9.42 8.41 -1.38
CA TYR A 270 -10.88 8.19 -1.30
C TYR A 270 -11.30 7.51 0.00
N LEU A 271 -10.53 6.52 0.46
CA LEU A 271 -10.78 5.87 1.74
C LEU A 271 -10.67 6.86 2.90
N SER A 272 -9.68 7.76 2.88
CA SER A 272 -9.53 8.85 3.85
C SER A 272 -10.79 9.72 3.94
N SER A 273 -11.30 10.16 2.80
CA SER A 273 -12.54 10.94 2.72
C SER A 273 -13.74 10.15 3.25
N ILE A 274 -13.87 8.86 2.88
CA ILE A 274 -14.96 8.00 3.36
C ILE A 274 -14.90 7.85 4.88
N ILE A 275 -13.71 7.60 5.46
CA ILE A 275 -13.53 7.48 6.92
C ILE A 275 -13.96 8.80 7.59
N LEU A 276 -13.50 9.94 7.08
CA LEU A 276 -13.83 11.25 7.64
C LEU A 276 -15.35 11.52 7.58
N THR A 277 -15.98 11.28 6.43
CA THR A 277 -17.44 11.47 6.26
C THR A 277 -18.23 10.52 7.17
N LEU A 278 -17.82 9.26 7.28
CA LEU A 278 -18.51 8.29 8.12
C LEU A 278 -18.38 8.63 9.60
N VAL A 279 -17.19 9.04 10.06
CA VAL A 279 -16.99 9.49 11.44
C VAL A 279 -17.82 10.75 11.72
N SER A 280 -17.78 11.74 10.84
CA SER A 280 -18.57 12.96 10.98
C SER A 280 -20.06 12.63 11.06
N TYR A 281 -20.58 11.78 10.17
CA TYR A 281 -21.97 11.35 10.18
C TYR A 281 -22.36 10.60 11.46
N LEU A 282 -21.60 9.58 11.86
CA LEU A 282 -21.92 8.76 13.03
C LEU A 282 -21.80 9.51 14.35
N THR A 283 -20.89 10.48 14.43
CA THR A 283 -20.62 11.22 15.67
C THR A 283 -21.53 12.44 15.86
N THR A 284 -22.15 12.92 14.80
CA THR A 284 -23.17 13.99 14.85
C THR A 284 -24.60 13.45 14.96
N GLN A 285 -24.79 12.12 14.86
CA GLN A 285 -26.08 11.49 15.11
C GLN A 285 -26.52 11.72 16.56
N GLY A 286 -27.63 12.43 16.74
CA GLY A 286 -28.18 12.77 18.05
C GLY A 286 -28.08 14.25 18.43
N GLY A 287 -27.49 15.09 17.57
CA GLY A 287 -27.35 16.53 17.82
C GLY A 287 -26.07 16.92 18.58
N ASP A 288 -25.16 15.95 18.81
CA ASP A 288 -23.83 16.21 19.34
C ASP A 288 -22.95 16.92 18.30
N ALA A 289 -21.98 17.71 18.77
CA ALA A 289 -20.99 18.41 17.94
C ALA A 289 -20.11 17.45 17.09
N GLY A 290 -20.08 16.16 17.41
CA GLY A 290 -19.25 15.18 16.72
C GLY A 290 -17.79 15.22 17.15
N TRP A 291 -16.94 14.38 16.54
CA TRP A 291 -15.51 14.34 16.88
C TRP A 291 -14.71 15.46 16.23
N ILE A 292 -15.19 16.00 15.10
CA ILE A 292 -14.52 17.06 14.32
C ILE A 292 -15.55 18.19 14.02
N PRO A 293 -15.99 18.94 15.04
CA PRO A 293 -16.78 20.17 14.86
C PRO A 293 -15.92 21.34 14.36
N ASP A 294 -16.58 22.43 13.95
CA ASP A 294 -15.91 23.69 13.58
C ASP A 294 -15.06 24.26 14.73
N ASN A 295 -15.54 24.14 15.98
CA ASN A 295 -14.75 24.44 17.17
C ASN A 295 -14.07 23.17 17.71
N LEU A 296 -12.83 22.93 17.28
CA LEU A 296 -12.05 21.77 17.71
C LEU A 296 -11.81 21.69 19.23
N ASN A 297 -12.03 22.75 20.01
CA ASN A 297 -11.95 22.69 21.47
C ASN A 297 -13.12 21.91 22.10
N GLU A 298 -14.27 21.86 21.42
CA GLU A 298 -15.44 21.04 21.80
C GLU A 298 -15.38 19.63 21.21
N GLY A 299 -14.53 19.45 20.20
CA GLY A 299 -14.34 18.19 19.49
C GLY A 299 -13.52 17.17 20.27
N HIS A 300 -13.49 15.96 19.70
CA HIS A 300 -12.72 14.83 20.19
C HIS A 300 -11.84 14.27 19.08
N LEU A 301 -10.94 15.13 18.58
CA LEU A 301 -10.01 14.76 17.52
C LEU A 301 -9.02 13.67 17.97
N ASP A 302 -8.78 13.56 19.28
CA ASP A 302 -8.03 12.47 19.91
C ASP A 302 -8.64 11.10 19.59
N ARG A 303 -9.98 10.98 19.66
CA ARG A 303 -10.70 9.74 19.34
C ARG A 303 -10.57 9.38 17.87
N PHE A 304 -10.55 10.37 16.98
CA PHE A 304 -10.32 10.15 15.55
C PHE A 304 -8.91 9.59 15.29
N PHE A 305 -7.88 10.16 15.91
CA PHE A 305 -6.52 9.62 15.80
C PHE A 305 -6.38 8.23 16.41
N TRP A 306 -7.02 7.95 17.55
CA TRP A 306 -7.06 6.61 18.12
C TRP A 306 -7.77 5.59 17.22
N LEU A 307 -8.86 6.00 16.56
CA LEU A 307 -9.55 5.16 15.58
C LEU A 307 -8.61 4.82 14.40
N LEU A 308 -7.90 5.80 13.85
CA LEU A 308 -6.94 5.58 12.76
C LEU A 308 -5.75 4.71 13.21
N ALA A 309 -5.29 4.85 14.44
CA ALA A 309 -4.28 3.97 15.03
C ALA A 309 -4.80 2.53 15.14
N GLY A 310 -6.06 2.35 15.57
CA GLY A 310 -6.71 1.04 15.64
C GLY A 310 -6.90 0.38 14.27
N ILE A 311 -7.38 1.13 13.28
CA ILE A 311 -7.50 0.66 11.88
C ILE A 311 -6.12 0.25 11.34
N SER A 312 -5.10 1.08 11.56
CA SER A 312 -3.72 0.79 11.16
C SER A 312 -3.17 -0.46 11.86
N PHE A 313 -3.49 -0.67 13.14
CA PHE A 313 -3.09 -1.85 13.88
C PHE A 313 -3.74 -3.13 13.34
N VAL A 314 -5.06 -3.11 13.08
CA VAL A 314 -5.74 -4.24 12.43
C VAL A 314 -5.15 -4.50 11.05
N ASN A 315 -4.88 -3.46 10.28
CA ASN A 315 -4.22 -3.58 8.98
C ASN A 315 -2.83 -4.22 9.08
N LEU A 316 -2.03 -3.88 10.11
CA LEU A 316 -0.74 -4.51 10.36
C LEU A 316 -0.88 -6.02 10.64
N LEU A 317 -1.89 -6.44 11.41
CA LEU A 317 -2.14 -7.86 11.67
C LEU A 317 -2.51 -8.62 10.38
N VAL A 318 -3.38 -8.02 9.56
CA VAL A 318 -3.75 -8.58 8.24
C VAL A 318 -2.52 -8.64 7.34
N TYR A 319 -1.72 -7.57 7.31
CA TYR A 319 -0.46 -7.50 6.56
C TYR A 319 0.50 -8.61 6.95
N ILE A 320 0.73 -8.83 8.24
CA ILE A 320 1.60 -9.91 8.75
C ILE A 320 1.05 -11.27 8.29
N GLY A 321 -0.26 -11.49 8.40
CA GLY A 321 -0.91 -12.71 7.89
C GLY A 321 -0.68 -12.93 6.39
N CYS A 322 -0.81 -11.89 5.58
CA CYS A 322 -0.55 -11.93 4.13
C CYS A 322 0.93 -12.15 3.82
N ALA A 323 1.83 -11.44 4.51
CA ALA A 323 3.28 -11.50 4.30
C ALA A 323 3.85 -12.87 4.66
N MET A 324 3.35 -13.51 5.74
CA MET A 324 3.77 -14.88 6.11
C MET A 324 3.32 -15.93 5.10
N ARG A 325 2.18 -15.71 4.43
CA ARG A 325 1.67 -16.61 3.38
C ARG A 325 2.23 -16.32 2.00
N TYR A 326 2.91 -15.18 1.81
CA TYR A 326 3.40 -14.75 0.52
C TYR A 326 4.58 -15.61 0.06
N LYS A 327 4.42 -16.29 -1.08
CA LYS A 327 5.51 -17.00 -1.75
C LYS A 327 6.11 -16.12 -2.84
N TYR A 328 7.42 -15.91 -2.75
CA TYR A 328 8.18 -15.19 -3.75
C TYR A 328 8.15 -15.92 -5.09
N LYS A 329 8.21 -15.16 -6.20
CA LYS A 329 8.29 -15.76 -7.53
C LYS A 329 9.58 -16.57 -7.70
N ASN A 330 9.46 -17.74 -8.31
CA ASN A 330 10.58 -18.52 -8.81
C ASN A 330 10.77 -18.19 -10.31
N VAL A 331 12.01 -17.98 -10.73
CA VAL A 331 12.40 -17.65 -12.11
C VAL A 331 13.47 -18.62 -12.57
#